data_AF-A0A9N7YRW1-F1
#
_entry.id   AF-A0A9N7YRW1-F1
#
_cell.length_a   1.000
_cell.length_b   1.000
_cell.length_c   1.000
_cell.angle_alpha   90.00
_cell.angle_beta   90.00
_cell.angle_gamma   90.00
#
_symmetry.space_group_name_H-M   'P 1'
#
loop_
_entity.id
_entity.type
_entity.pdbx_description
1 polymer ?
#
loop_
_entity_poly.entity_id
_entity_poly.type
_entity_poly.pdbx_seq_one_letter_code
_entity_poly.pdbx_strand_id
1 'polypeptide(L)'
;MGPTGPALVYRPWTDADMTEALNHLPDPRNSDTAFALKLETFCHEFMPTVSEIRRLLTKKLGPTDFAKIRQHCGGDLRLTSPDWEDAGNAAYVNALNTLFNALKTAFPNKIEKGRR
;
A
#
# COMPACT_ATOMS: atom_id res chain seq x y z
N MET A 1 -2.13 -34.73 -15.88
CA MET A 1 -2.20 -33.85 -14.69
C MET A 1 -2.13 -32.42 -15.21
N GLY A 2 -3.29 -31.77 -15.33
CA GLY A 2 -3.43 -30.37 -15.77
C GLY A 2 -3.25 -29.41 -14.59
N PRO A 3 -2.98 -28.12 -14.86
CA PRO A 3 -1.96 -27.34 -14.18
C PRO A 3 -2.32 -27.08 -12.71
N THR A 4 -1.30 -27.15 -11.85
CA THR A 4 -1.28 -26.41 -10.59
C THR A 4 -1.85 -25.03 -10.86
N GLY A 5 -2.93 -24.65 -10.15
CA GLY A 5 -3.58 -23.35 -10.30
C GLY A 5 -2.57 -22.20 -10.20
N PRO A 6 -2.92 -20.98 -10.63
CA PRO A 6 -1.99 -19.86 -10.74
C PRO A 6 -1.19 -19.69 -9.43
N ALA A 7 0.08 -20.09 -9.46
CA ALA A 7 0.96 -19.94 -8.33
C ALA A 7 1.43 -18.48 -8.29
N LEU A 8 1.32 -17.83 -7.12
CA LEU A 8 1.92 -16.52 -6.94
C LEU A 8 3.44 -16.65 -7.03
N VAL A 9 3.99 -16.13 -8.14
CA VAL A 9 5.44 -16.03 -8.30
C VAL A 9 5.89 -14.74 -7.64
N TYR A 10 6.54 -14.87 -6.49
CA TYR A 10 7.14 -13.72 -5.82
C TYR A 10 8.36 -13.24 -6.59
N ARG A 11 8.29 -12.04 -7.16
CA ARG A 11 9.41 -11.32 -7.75
C ARG A 11 9.68 -10.07 -6.90
N PRO A 12 10.84 -9.98 -6.22
CA PRO A 12 11.18 -8.79 -5.44
C PRO A 12 11.33 -7.58 -6.37
N TRP A 13 10.83 -6.44 -5.92
CA TRP A 13 10.85 -5.22 -6.73
C TRP A 13 12.25 -4.63 -6.82
N THR A 14 12.66 -4.33 -8.06
CA THR A 14 13.86 -3.55 -8.34
C THR A 14 13.61 -2.07 -8.09
N ASP A 15 14.68 -1.26 -8.07
CA ASP A 15 14.53 0.19 -7.92
C ASP A 15 13.77 0.83 -9.11
N ALA A 16 13.87 0.22 -10.30
CA ALA A 16 13.11 0.61 -11.47
C ALA A 16 11.61 0.33 -11.28
N ASP A 17 11.24 -0.87 -10.82
CA ASP A 17 9.85 -1.21 -10.51
C ASP A 17 9.27 -0.26 -9.46
N MET A 18 10.06 0.12 -8.44
CA MET A 18 9.65 1.11 -7.44
C MET A 18 9.43 2.49 -8.04
N THR A 19 10.30 2.93 -8.95
CA THR A 19 10.18 4.25 -9.58
C THR A 19 8.94 4.31 -10.48
N GLU A 20 8.68 3.24 -11.23
CA GLU A 20 7.48 3.12 -12.06
C GLU A 20 6.21 3.08 -11.21
N ALA A 21 6.18 2.27 -10.16
CA ALA A 21 5.10 2.24 -9.17
C ALA A 21 4.81 3.62 -8.55
N LEU A 22 5.84 4.40 -8.23
CA LEU A 22 5.68 5.75 -7.69
C LEU A 22 5.06 6.73 -8.68
N ASN A 23 5.20 6.51 -9.99
CA ASN A 23 4.54 7.31 -11.04
C ASN A 23 3.03 7.02 -11.11
N HIS A 24 2.60 5.79 -10.80
CA HIS A 24 1.18 5.44 -10.74
C HIS A 24 0.47 6.03 -9.51
N LEU A 25 1.19 6.23 -8.41
CA LEU A 25 0.64 6.79 -7.19
C LEU A 25 0.59 8.32 -7.25
N PRO A 26 -0.54 8.96 -6.89
CA PRO A 26 -0.62 10.41 -6.87
C PRO A 26 0.18 10.97 -5.68
N ASP A 27 0.38 12.29 -5.65
CA ASP A 27 1.04 12.91 -4.49
C ASP A 27 0.07 12.94 -3.28
N PRO A 28 0.41 12.29 -2.15
CA PRO A 28 -0.44 12.24 -0.96
C PRO A 28 -0.68 13.60 -0.30
N ARG A 29 0.13 14.63 -0.62
CA ARG A 29 -0.05 15.99 -0.08
C ARG A 29 -1.14 16.79 -0.81
N ASN A 30 -1.42 16.40 -2.05
CA ASN A 30 -2.42 17.04 -2.92
C ASN A 30 -3.62 16.12 -3.22
N SER A 31 -3.54 14.85 -2.82
CA SER A 31 -4.58 13.86 -3.04
C SER A 31 -5.03 13.38 -1.68
N ASP A 32 -6.22 13.84 -1.27
CA ASP A 32 -6.84 13.56 0.03
C ASP A 32 -7.04 12.04 0.28
N THR A 33 -8.27 11.60 0.60
CA THR A 33 -8.62 10.18 0.68
C THR A 33 -8.37 9.42 -0.63
N ALA A 34 -8.20 10.13 -1.75
CA ALA A 34 -7.86 9.58 -3.05
C ALA A 34 -6.50 8.86 -3.09
N PHE A 35 -5.53 9.29 -2.26
CA PHE A 35 -4.24 8.58 -2.19
C PHE A 35 -4.42 7.17 -1.60
N ALA A 36 -5.12 7.06 -0.47
CA ALA A 36 -5.35 5.77 0.17
C ALA A 36 -6.15 4.81 -0.73
N LEU A 37 -7.16 5.31 -1.44
CA LEU A 37 -7.95 4.52 -2.41
C LEU A 37 -7.10 4.04 -3.59
N LYS A 38 -6.28 4.93 -4.18
CA LYS A 38 -5.39 4.52 -5.28
C LYS A 38 -4.31 3.55 -4.81
N LEU A 39 -3.80 3.71 -3.60
CA LEU A 39 -2.85 2.77 -3.01
C LEU A 39 -3.49 1.40 -2.76
N GLU A 40 -4.75 1.36 -2.36
CA GLU A 40 -5.54 0.13 -2.23
C GLU A 40 -5.71 -0.58 -3.57
N THR A 41 -6.16 0.13 -4.61
CA THR A 41 -6.25 -0.42 -5.98
C THR A 41 -4.89 -0.93 -6.47
N PHE A 42 -3.82 -0.17 -6.20
CA PHE A 42 -2.46 -0.53 -6.55
C PHE A 42 -1.99 -1.82 -5.83
N CYS A 43 -2.35 -2.00 -4.56
CA CYS A 43 -2.02 -3.22 -3.82
C CYS A 43 -2.76 -4.45 -4.35
N HIS A 44 -3.98 -4.28 -4.90
CA HIS A 44 -4.71 -5.34 -5.58
C HIS A 44 -4.08 -5.72 -6.93
N GLU A 45 -3.58 -4.74 -7.69
CA GLU A 45 -3.04 -4.96 -9.03
C GLU A 45 -1.61 -5.53 -9.01
N PHE A 46 -0.74 -4.96 -8.16
CA PHE A 46 0.68 -5.31 -8.13
C PHE A 46 1.07 -6.28 -7.01
N MET A 47 0.17 -6.53 -6.06
CA MET A 47 0.37 -7.43 -4.91
C MET A 47 1.75 -7.28 -4.21
N PRO A 48 2.20 -6.05 -3.89
CA PRO A 48 3.48 -5.83 -3.22
C PRO A 48 3.51 -6.46 -1.83
N THR A 49 4.70 -6.74 -1.32
CA THR A 49 4.90 -7.05 0.10
C THR A 49 4.76 -5.81 0.97
N VAL A 50 4.50 -5.99 2.28
CA VAL A 50 4.50 -4.88 3.24
C VAL A 50 5.85 -4.14 3.25
N SER A 51 6.96 -4.87 3.06
CA SER A 51 8.30 -4.30 2.94
C SER A 51 8.47 -3.41 1.70
N GLU A 52 7.90 -3.80 0.55
CA GLU A 52 7.89 -2.99 -0.67
C GLU A 52 7.00 -1.75 -0.52
N ILE A 53 5.80 -1.90 0.04
CA ILE A 53 4.90 -0.78 0.34
C ILE A 53 5.59 0.22 1.27
N ARG A 54 6.28 -0.27 2.29
CA ARG A 54 7.06 0.58 3.20
C ARG A 54 8.11 1.39 2.46
N ARG A 55 8.86 0.77 1.54
CA ARG A 55 9.87 1.46 0.72
C ARG A 55 9.23 2.50 -0.20
N LEU A 56 8.11 2.17 -0.84
CA LEU A 56 7.33 3.12 -1.67
C LEU A 56 6.88 4.33 -0.85
N LEU A 57 6.24 4.09 0.30
CA LEU A 57 5.73 5.16 1.16
C LEU A 57 6.85 6.04 1.72
N THR A 58 7.99 5.44 2.08
CA THR A 58 9.17 6.19 2.52
C THR A 58 9.67 7.13 1.41
N LYS A 59 9.75 6.65 0.16
CA LYS A 59 10.15 7.46 -1.00
C LYS A 59 9.11 8.53 -1.34
N LYS A 60 7.81 8.22 -1.26
CA LYS A 60 6.72 9.14 -1.66
C LYS A 60 6.42 10.23 -0.64
N LEU A 61 6.32 9.87 0.64
CA LEU A 61 5.96 10.79 1.72
C LEU A 61 7.17 11.57 2.25
N GLY A 62 8.37 10.98 2.13
CA GLY A 62 9.56 11.47 2.80
C GLY A 62 9.56 11.16 4.30
N PRO A 63 10.69 11.42 5.00
CA PRO A 63 10.93 10.91 6.35
C PRO A 63 9.94 11.43 7.40
N THR A 64 9.56 12.70 7.32
CA THR A 64 8.69 13.36 8.31
C THR A 64 7.25 12.83 8.27
N ASP A 65 6.69 12.72 7.07
CA ASP A 65 5.32 12.24 6.88
C ASP A 65 5.23 10.73 7.05
N PHE A 66 6.25 10.00 6.60
CA PHE A 66 6.34 8.54 6.81
C PHE A 66 6.44 8.19 8.30
N ALA A 67 7.10 9.00 9.13
CA ALA A 67 7.20 8.75 10.57
C ALA A 67 5.82 8.62 11.27
N LYS A 68 4.78 9.31 10.76
CA LYS A 68 3.41 9.25 11.29
C LYS A 68 2.76 7.87 11.11
N ILE A 69 3.08 7.19 10.00
CA ILE A 69 2.48 5.90 9.63
C ILE A 69 3.43 4.72 9.81
N ARG A 70 4.71 4.96 10.10
CA ARG A 70 5.78 3.94 10.18
C ARG A 70 5.42 2.77 11.09
N GLN A 71 4.76 3.02 12.21
CA GLN A 71 4.35 1.99 13.16
C GLN A 71 3.33 0.99 12.58
N HIS A 72 2.61 1.39 11.53
CA HIS A 72 1.63 0.56 10.82
C HIS A 72 2.25 -0.21 9.64
N CYS A 73 3.48 0.13 9.24
CA CYS A 73 4.25 -0.60 8.21
C CYS A 73 5.17 -1.65 8.85
N GLY A 74 4.59 -2.53 9.67
CA GLY A 74 5.31 -3.58 10.40
C GLY A 74 5.19 -4.96 9.75
N GLY A 75 6.29 -5.73 9.81
CA GLY A 75 6.34 -7.13 9.36
C GLY A 75 6.79 -7.32 7.90
N ASP A 76 7.15 -8.57 7.58
CA ASP A 76 7.46 -9.03 6.23
C ASP A 76 6.28 -9.89 5.72
N LEU A 77 5.09 -9.28 5.71
CA LEU A 77 3.87 -9.93 5.26
C LEU A 77 3.74 -9.81 3.75
N ARG A 78 3.24 -10.86 3.11
CA ARG A 78 3.00 -10.94 1.67
C ARG A 78 1.77 -11.76 1.38
N LEU A 79 1.21 -11.56 0.19
CA LEU A 79 0.15 -12.42 -0.32
C LEU A 79 0.72 -13.84 -0.54
N THR A 80 -0.01 -14.84 -0.06
CA THR A 80 0.37 -16.27 -0.11
C THR A 80 -0.50 -17.06 -1.08
N SER A 81 -1.73 -16.61 -1.29
CA SER A 81 -2.69 -17.16 -2.25
C SER A 81 -3.12 -16.08 -3.24
N PRO A 82 -3.32 -16.39 -4.53
CA PRO A 82 -3.85 -15.42 -5.49
C PRO A 82 -5.27 -14.96 -5.14
N ASP A 83 -5.99 -15.75 -4.34
CA ASP A 83 -7.29 -15.39 -3.82
C ASP A 83 -7.15 -14.41 -2.66
N TRP A 84 -7.59 -13.16 -2.84
CA TRP A 84 -7.43 -12.12 -1.82
C TRP A 84 -8.19 -12.43 -0.52
N GLU A 85 -9.30 -13.18 -0.62
CA GLU A 85 -10.16 -13.55 0.50
C GLU A 85 -9.69 -14.83 1.22
N ASP A 86 -8.59 -15.43 0.76
CA ASP A 86 -7.97 -16.59 1.37
C ASP A 86 -7.59 -16.33 2.84
N ALA A 87 -7.90 -17.28 3.70
CA ALA A 87 -7.60 -17.18 5.14
C ALA A 87 -6.09 -17.01 5.42
N GLY A 88 -5.22 -17.54 4.54
CA GLY A 88 -3.78 -17.34 4.59
C GLY A 88 -3.33 -15.90 4.31
N ASN A 89 -4.16 -15.11 3.63
CA ASN A 89 -3.91 -13.70 3.32
C ASN A 89 -4.43 -12.75 4.40
N ALA A 90 -5.25 -13.23 5.35
CA ALA A 90 -5.90 -12.40 6.36
C ALA A 90 -4.93 -11.48 7.13
N ALA A 91 -3.73 -11.98 7.47
CA ALA A 91 -2.72 -11.17 8.14
C ALA A 91 -2.20 -10.02 7.27
N TYR A 92 -1.93 -10.28 6.00
CA TYR A 92 -1.49 -9.29 5.03
C TYR A 92 -2.59 -8.25 4.76
N VAL A 93 -3.82 -8.71 4.49
CA VAL A 93 -4.98 -7.85 4.24
C VAL A 93 -5.29 -6.96 5.44
N ASN A 94 -5.21 -7.50 6.67
CA ASN A 94 -5.41 -6.71 7.89
C ASN A 94 -4.32 -5.65 8.08
N ALA A 95 -3.06 -5.98 7.77
CA ALA A 95 -1.96 -5.01 7.80
C ALA A 95 -2.17 -3.87 6.79
N LEU A 96 -2.62 -4.18 5.58
CA LEU A 96 -2.97 -3.17 4.57
C LEU A 96 -4.13 -2.28 5.03
N ASN A 97 -5.22 -2.87 5.54
CA ASN A 97 -6.37 -2.10 6.03
C ASN A 97 -5.96 -1.16 7.17
N THR A 98 -5.13 -1.64 8.08
CA THR A 98 -4.56 -0.81 9.16
C THR A 98 -3.74 0.35 8.61
N LEU A 99 -2.91 0.09 7.60
CA LEU A 99 -2.09 1.10 6.92
C LEU A 99 -2.94 2.13 6.17
N PHE A 100 -3.95 1.70 5.42
CA PHE A 100 -4.86 2.60 4.70
C PHE A 100 -5.65 3.49 5.66
N ASN A 101 -6.09 2.94 6.79
CA ASN A 101 -6.77 3.72 7.83
C ASN A 101 -5.83 4.74 8.49
N ALA A 102 -4.57 4.34 8.75
CA ALA A 102 -3.55 5.24 9.27
C ALA A 102 -3.23 6.38 8.28
N LEU A 103 -3.14 6.09 6.97
CA LEU A 103 -2.97 7.11 5.93
C LEU A 103 -4.15 8.09 5.90
N LYS A 104 -5.40 7.60 5.95
CA LYS A 104 -6.60 8.45 5.99
C LYS A 104 -6.64 9.34 7.24
N THR A 105 -6.11 8.86 8.36
CA THR A 105 -6.03 9.60 9.63
C THR A 105 -4.88 10.60 9.65
N ALA A 106 -3.72 10.26 9.10
CA ALA A 106 -2.54 11.11 9.05
C ALA A 106 -2.64 12.23 8.00
N PHE A 107 -3.41 11.97 6.93
CA PHE A 107 -3.67 12.90 5.83
C PHE A 107 -5.20 13.06 5.65
N PRO A 108 -5.89 13.64 6.64
CA PRO A 108 -7.33 13.87 6.54
C PRO A 108 -7.61 14.88 5.42
N ASN A 109 -8.71 14.68 4.69
CA ASN A 109 -9.13 15.55 3.62
C ASN A 109 -9.19 17.00 4.13
N LYS A 110 -8.58 17.94 3.40
CA LYS A 110 -8.89 19.37 3.58
C LYS A 110 -10.24 19.62 2.93
N ILE A 111 -11.31 19.00 3.45
CA ILE A 111 -12.63 19.58 3.29
C ILE A 111 -12.49 20.94 3.94
N GLU A 112 -12.60 21.97 3.10
CA GLU A 112 -12.51 23.36 3.50
C GLU A 112 -13.11 23.52 4.89
N LYS A 113 -12.32 23.98 5.87
CA LYS A 113 -12.86 24.87 6.90
C LYS A 113 -13.24 26.18 6.18
N GLY A 114 -14.21 26.07 5.28
CA GLY A 114 -14.80 27.12 4.50
C GLY A 114 -15.76 27.85 5.40
N ARG A 115 -15.21 28.90 6.02
CA ARG A 115 -15.85 30.21 6.23
C ARG A 115 -16.99 30.28 7.27
N ARG A 116 -16.63 30.97 8.36
CA ARG A 116 -17.37 32.01 9.11
C ARG A 116 -18.87 31.82 9.35
#